data_AF-A0A8T1M821-F1
#
_entry.id   AF-A0A8T1M821-F1
#
_cell.length_a   1.000
_cell.length_b   1.000
_cell.length_c   1.000
_cell.angle_alpha   90.00
_cell.angle_beta   90.00
_cell.angle_gamma   90.00
#
_symmetry.space_group_name_H-M   'P 1'
#
loop_
_entity.id
_entity.type
_entity.pdbx_description
1 polymer ?
#
loop_
_entity_poly.entity_id
_entity_poly.type
_entity_poly.pdbx_seq_one_letter_code
_entity_poly.pdbx_strand_id
1 'polypeptide(L)'
;MIIHMKSPSTKAEEWLLIELQGEVISRHAESLAGKLVGELHFSSQGEPIFIIGHHVLFGRLLTMEKPFVVTKKQQMGDSVEHHVVAIIHRKLLFKTRPKATIVSVGKKQ
;
A
#
# COMPACT_ATOMS: atom_id res chain seq x y z
N MET A 1 -1.72 1.74 -4.93
CA MET A 1 -2.40 0.50 -4.47
C MET A 1 -3.44 0.87 -3.41
N ILE A 2 -4.49 0.09 -3.22
CA ILE A 2 -5.48 0.32 -2.16
C ILE A 2 -5.45 -0.86 -1.19
N ILE A 3 -5.43 -0.59 0.11
CA ILE A 3 -5.40 -1.60 1.16
C ILE A 3 -6.59 -1.41 2.11
N HIS A 4 -7.11 -2.52 2.61
CA HIS A 4 -8.09 -2.55 3.68
C HIS A 4 -7.36 -2.82 4.99
N MET A 5 -7.68 -2.07 6.02
CA MET A 5 -7.12 -2.22 7.36
C MET A 5 -8.19 -2.12 8.42
N LYS A 6 -7.93 -2.76 9.56
CA LYS A 6 -8.74 -2.60 10.77
C LYS A 6 -8.01 -1.68 11.73
N SER A 7 -8.67 -0.59 12.11
CA SER A 7 -8.17 0.30 13.15
C SER A 7 -8.00 -0.48 14.45
N PRO A 8 -6.80 -0.48 15.08
CA PRO A 8 -6.59 -1.17 16.35
C PRO A 8 -7.43 -0.59 17.49
N SER A 9 -7.70 0.72 17.47
CA SER A 9 -8.39 1.43 18.54
C SER A 9 -9.91 1.33 18.42
N THR A 10 -10.45 1.47 17.21
CA THR A 10 -11.91 1.53 16.99
C THR A 10 -12.50 0.23 16.45
N LYS A 11 -11.65 -0.72 16.02
CA LYS A 11 -12.04 -1.90 15.23
C LYS A 11 -12.77 -1.58 13.93
N ALA A 12 -12.86 -0.30 13.55
CA ALA A 12 -13.48 0.13 12.32
C ALA A 12 -12.64 -0.33 11.14
N GLU A 13 -13.33 -0.80 10.10
CA GLU A 13 -12.72 -1.11 8.82
C GLU A 13 -12.46 0.19 8.04
N GLU A 14 -11.25 0.33 7.53
CA GLU A 14 -10.83 1.52 6.79
C GLU A 14 -10.05 1.14 5.55
N TRP A 15 -10.28 1.90 4.47
CA TRP A 15 -9.52 1.80 3.24
C TRP A 15 -8.47 2.91 3.18
N LEU A 16 -7.23 2.54 2.88
CA LEU A 16 -6.13 3.47 2.65
C LEU A 16 -5.58 3.36 1.23
N LEU A 17 -5.11 4.48 0.71
CA LEU A 17 -4.29 4.52 -0.50
C LEU A 17 -2.81 4.36 -0.14
N ILE A 18 -2.10 3.48 -0.84
CA ILE A 18 -0.63 3.46 -0.88
C ILE A 18 -0.19 4.16 -2.16
N GLU A 19 0.62 5.21 -2.00
CA GLU A 19 1.23 5.98 -3.08
C GLU A 19 2.75 5.78 -3.05
N LEU A 20 3.29 5.30 -4.17
CA LEU A 20 4.71 5.01 -4.35
C LEU A 20 5.26 5.93 -5.46
N GLN A 21 6.46 6.47 -5.27
CA GLN A 21 7.17 7.15 -6.35
C GLN A 21 7.96 6.12 -7.18
N GLY A 22 7.49 5.87 -8.40
CA GLY A 22 8.06 4.89 -9.33
C GLY A 22 7.10 3.73 -9.62
N GLU A 23 7.65 2.66 -10.19
CA GLU A 23 6.87 1.48 -10.61
C GLU A 23 7.24 0.25 -9.78
N VAL A 24 6.24 -0.59 -9.48
CA VAL A 24 6.47 -1.91 -8.88
C VAL A 24 6.60 -2.93 -10.01
N ILE A 25 7.82 -3.43 -10.22
CA ILE A 25 8.15 -4.27 -11.37
C ILE A 25 8.37 -5.72 -10.91
N SER A 26 7.70 -6.66 -11.58
CA SER A 26 7.96 -8.09 -11.44
C SER A 26 9.23 -8.47 -12.21
N ARG A 27 10.14 -9.23 -11.60
CA ARG A 27 11.39 -9.70 -12.25
C ARG A 27 11.12 -10.58 -13.48
N HIS A 28 9.99 -11.28 -13.49
CA HIS A 28 9.63 -12.22 -14.54
C HIS A 28 8.54 -11.67 -15.48
N ALA A 29 8.28 -10.35 -15.43
CA ALA A 29 7.20 -9.69 -16.19
C ALA A 29 5.79 -10.30 -15.97
N GLU A 30 5.62 -11.05 -14.89
CA GLU A 30 4.35 -11.66 -14.53
C GLU A 30 3.45 -10.69 -13.79
N SER A 31 2.14 -10.92 -13.85
CA SER A 31 1.15 -10.21 -13.03
C SER A 31 1.47 -10.33 -11.53
N LEU A 32 1.24 -9.24 -10.81
CA LEU A 32 1.33 -9.16 -9.35
C LEU A 32 -0.01 -9.51 -8.67
N ALA A 33 -1.08 -9.75 -9.44
CA ALA A 33 -2.39 -10.10 -8.91
C ALA A 33 -2.30 -11.40 -8.09
N GLY A 34 -2.81 -11.37 -6.85
CA GLY A 34 -2.80 -12.51 -5.94
C GLY A 34 -1.42 -12.86 -5.35
N LYS A 35 -0.36 -12.10 -5.67
CA LYS A 35 0.99 -12.34 -5.17
C LYS A 35 1.32 -11.46 -3.97
N LEU A 36 2.14 -11.98 -3.06
CA LEU A 36 2.76 -11.19 -2.01
C LEU A 36 3.77 -10.22 -2.63
N VAL A 37 3.47 -8.93 -2.59
CA VAL A 37 4.35 -7.86 -3.12
C VAL A 37 5.42 -7.48 -2.09
N GLY A 38 5.08 -7.50 -0.81
CA GLY A 38 5.96 -7.04 0.25
C GLY A 38 5.26 -6.95 1.60
N GLU A 39 5.96 -6.39 2.58
CA GLU A 39 5.49 -6.28 3.95
C GLU A 39 5.42 -4.82 4.40
N LEU A 40 4.26 -4.43 4.93
CA LEU A 40 4.05 -3.11 5.49
C LEU A 40 4.13 -3.17 7.02
N HIS A 41 5.10 -2.45 7.57
CA HIS A 41 5.34 -2.32 9.00
C HIS A 41 5.09 -0.89 9.45
N PHE A 42 4.89 -0.68 10.74
CA PHE A 42 4.83 0.64 11.37
C PHE A 42 5.91 0.73 12.45
N SER A 43 6.66 1.83 12.47
CA SER A 43 7.62 2.10 13.53
C SER A 43 6.91 2.34 14.87
N SER A 44 7.66 2.36 15.97
CA SER A 44 7.12 2.75 17.29
C SER A 44 6.55 4.17 17.31
N GLN A 45 6.98 5.03 16.37
CA GLN A 45 6.46 6.39 16.19
C GLN A 45 5.28 6.45 15.20
N GLY A 46 4.83 5.31 14.68
CA GLY A 46 3.72 5.22 13.74
C GLY A 46 4.07 5.54 12.28
N GLU A 47 5.35 5.63 11.95
CA GLU A 47 5.78 5.84 10.55
C GLU A 47 5.71 4.53 9.76
N PRO A 48 5.07 4.52 8.57
CA PRO A 48 4.98 3.33 7.75
C PRO A 48 6.31 3.01 7.06
N ILE A 49 6.71 1.75 7.13
CA ILE A 49 7.91 1.20 6.48
C ILE A 49 7.43 0.08 5.56
N PHE A 50 7.65 0.20 4.26
CA PHE A 50 7.22 -0.79 3.28
C PHE A 50 8.45 -1.49 2.68
N ILE A 51 8.51 -2.80 2.83
CA ILE A 51 9.61 -3.65 2.35
C ILE A 51 9.13 -4.40 1.12
N ILE A 52 9.74 -4.14 -0.05
CA ILE A 52 9.41 -4.79 -1.33
C ILE A 52 10.69 -5.43 -1.88
N GLY A 53 10.80 -6.75 -1.77
CA GLY A 53 12.03 -7.48 -2.12
C GLY A 53 13.23 -6.96 -1.31
N HIS A 54 14.25 -6.43 -1.99
CA HIS A 54 15.45 -5.84 -1.36
C HIS A 54 15.35 -4.32 -1.15
N HIS A 55 14.15 -3.74 -1.30
CA HIS A 55 13.93 -2.31 -1.12
C HIS A 55 13.20 -2.03 0.18
N VAL A 56 13.70 -1.06 0.93
CA VAL A 56 13.03 -0.48 2.09
C VAL A 56 12.60 0.93 1.73
N LEU A 57 11.30 1.18 1.84
CA LEU A 57 10.68 2.47 1.61
C LEU A 57 10.17 3.01 2.94
N PHE A 58 10.62 4.21 3.31
CA PHE A 58 10.12 4.94 4.45
C PHE A 58 9.03 5.89 3.98
N GLY A 59 7.89 5.87 4.65
CA GLY A 59 6.73 6.66 4.26
C GLY A 59 6.18 7.48 5.41
N ARG A 60 5.03 8.10 5.15
CA ARG A 60 4.24 8.83 6.14
C ARG A 60 2.76 8.67 5.86
N LEU A 61 1.95 8.68 6.91
CA LEU A 61 0.49 8.74 6.80
C LEU A 61 0.05 10.20 6.60
N LEU A 62 -0.80 10.45 5.62
CA LEU A 62 -1.33 11.77 5.31
C LEU A 62 -2.84 11.73 5.20
N THR A 63 -3.51 12.74 5.74
CA THR A 63 -4.91 13.06 5.41
C THR A 63 -4.94 13.79 4.07
N MET A 64 -5.82 13.38 3.17
CA MET A 64 -5.97 13.96 1.84
C MET A 64 -6.94 15.14 1.89
N GLU A 65 -6.57 16.25 1.24
CA GLU A 65 -7.48 17.42 1.10
C GLU A 65 -8.71 17.06 0.27
N LYS A 66 -8.54 16.19 -0.73
CA LYS A 66 -9.62 15.68 -1.58
C LYS A 66 -9.69 14.16 -1.45
N PRO A 67 -10.70 13.62 -0.75
CA PRO A 67 -10.92 12.18 -0.65
C PRO A 67 -11.15 11.52 -2.00
N PHE A 68 -10.81 10.24 -2.13
CA PHE A 68 -11.03 9.45 -3.33
C PHE A 68 -12.17 8.45 -3.13
N VAL A 69 -13.04 8.34 -4.14
CA VAL A 69 -14.05 7.27 -4.19
C VAL A 69 -13.45 6.06 -4.88
N VAL A 70 -13.54 4.90 -4.25
CA VAL A 70 -13.21 3.61 -4.87
C VAL A 70 -14.47 3.03 -5.44
N THR A 71 -14.46 2.73 -6.74
CA THR A 71 -15.58 2.10 -7.43
C THR A 71 -15.17 0.74 -8.00
N LYS A 72 -16.06 -0.24 -7.90
CA LYS A 72 -15.95 -1.51 -8.62
C LYS A 72 -16.79 -1.42 -9.89
N LYS A 73 -16.15 -1.58 -11.04
CA LYS A 73 -16.82 -1.71 -12.33
C LYS A 73 -17.49 -3.09 -12.39
N GLN A 74 -18.77 -3.12 -12.76
CA GLN A 74 -19.55 -4.33 -12.97
C GLN A 74 -20.18 -4.26 -14.37
N GLN A 75 -19.99 -5.31 -15.16
CA GLN A 75 -20.57 -5.41 -16.50
C GLN A 75 -21.86 -6.24 -16.41
N MET A 76 -22.98 -5.67 -16.84
CA MET A 76 -24.30 -6.32 -16.87
C MET A 76 -24.80 -6.37 -18.31
N GLY A 77 -24.44 -7.45 -19.01
CA GLY A 77 -24.69 -7.55 -20.45
C GLY A 77 -23.95 -6.45 -21.21
N ASP A 78 -24.71 -5.62 -21.93
CA ASP A 78 -24.19 -4.48 -22.71
C ASP A 78 -24.03 -3.19 -21.89
N SER A 79 -24.47 -3.16 -20.62
CA SER A 79 -24.31 -1.99 -19.75
C SER A 79 -23.12 -2.13 -18.80
N VAL A 80 -22.59 -0.98 -18.37
CA VAL A 80 -21.51 -0.87 -17.37
C VAL A 80 -22.02 -0.06 -16.19
N GLU A 81 -22.01 -0.68 -15.02
CA GLU A 81 -22.35 -0.04 -13.75
C GLU A 81 -21.10 0.12 -12.87
N HIS A 82 -21.10 1.13 -12.01
CA HIS A 82 -20.02 1.39 -11.07
C HIS A 82 -20.58 1.41 -9.65
N HIS A 83 -20.18 0.44 -8.85
CA HIS A 83 -20.61 0.33 -7.46
C HIS A 83 -19.59 1.03 -6.57
N VAL A 84 -20.05 1.94 -5.71
CA VAL A 84 -19.19 2.59 -4.71
C VAL A 84 -18.81 1.55 -3.66
N VAL A 85 -17.52 1.36 -3.44
CA VAL A 85 -16.95 0.40 -2.47
C VAL A 85 -16.49 1.11 -1.21
N ALA A 86 -15.83 2.25 -1.35
CA ALA A 86 -15.24 2.98 -0.23
C ALA A 86 -14.98 4.45 -0.55
N ILE A 87 -14.81 5.26 0.50
CA ILE A 87 -14.24 6.60 0.42
C ILE A 87 -12.93 6.60 1.19
N ILE A 88 -11.83 6.87 0.50
CA ILE A 88 -10.49 6.93 1.07
C ILE A 88 -10.18 8.37 1.43
N HIS A 89 -9.92 8.62 2.71
CA HIS A 89 -9.58 9.94 3.25
C HIS A 89 -8.08 10.10 3.53
N ARG A 90 -7.35 8.99 3.62
CA ARG A 90 -5.95 8.97 4.05
C ARG A 90 -5.09 8.11 3.13
N LYS A 91 -3.82 8.47 3.02
CA LYS A 91 -2.83 7.75 2.22
C LYS A 91 -1.51 7.53 2.95
N LEU A 92 -0.88 6.38 2.69
CA LEU A 92 0.51 6.11 3.01
C LEU A 92 1.35 6.56 1.81
N LEU A 93 2.14 7.62 2.00
CA LEU A 93 2.97 8.21 0.96
C LEU A 93 4.44 7.77 1.12
N PHE A 94 4.97 7.10 0.10
CA PHE A 94 6.37 6.69 0.00
C PHE A 94 7.05 7.43 -1.16
N LYS A 95 7.54 8.64 -0.89
CA LYS A 95 8.14 9.54 -1.89
C LYS A 95 9.67 9.59 -1.88
N THR A 96 10.31 8.88 -0.97
CA THR A 96 11.78 8.87 -0.88
C THR A 96 12.34 7.74 -1.73
N ARG A 97 13.52 7.94 -2.31
CA ARG A 97 14.24 6.89 -3.05
C ARG A 97 14.36 5.63 -2.18
N PRO A 98 14.03 4.44 -2.74
CA PRO A 98 14.17 3.18 -2.01
C PRO A 98 15.61 2.97 -1.53
N LYS A 99 15.76 2.57 -0.27
CA LYS A 99 17.05 2.14 0.29
C LYS A 99 17.21 0.64 0.08
N ALA A 100 18.43 0.18 -0.14
CA ALA A 100 18.70 -1.25 -0.11
C ALA A 100 18.43 -1.79 1.30
N THR A 101 17.80 -2.96 1.42
CA THR A 101 17.69 -3.67 2.69
C THR A 101 19.08 -3.98 3.19
N ILE A 102 19.50 -3.36 4.28
CA ILE A 102 20.75 -3.71 4.94
C ILE A 102 20.51 -5.07 5.58
N VAL A 103 21.00 -6.14 4.96
CA VAL A 103 21.13 -7.42 5.64
C VAL A 103 22.27 -7.25 6.64
N SER A 104 21.93 -6.90 7.89
CA SER A 104 22.86 -7.08 9.00
C SER A 104 23.05 -8.58 9.19
N VAL A 105 23.97 -9.18 8.43
CA VAL A 105 24.58 -10.46 8.81
C VAL A 105 25.49 -10.12 9.98
N GLY A 106 24.91 -10.11 11.18
CA GLY A 106 25.69 -10.04 12.42
C GLY A 106 26.67 -11.21 12.41
N LYS A 107 27.96 -10.89 12.26
CA LYS A 107 29.03 -11.88 12.42
C LYS A 107 29.10 -12.32 13.88
N LYS A 108 29.17 -13.65 14.04
CA LYS A 108 29.72 -14.45 15.14
C LYS A 108 29.01 -14.42 16.51
N GLN A 109 28.53 -15.60 16.90
CA GLN A 109 29.18 -16.32 18.01
C GLN A 109 29.92 -17.51 17.42
#